data_AF-A0A443YGS1-F1
#
_entry.id   AF-A0A443YGS1-F1
#
_cell.length_a   1.000
_cell.length_b   1.000
_cell.length_c   1.000
_cell.angle_alpha   90.00
_cell.angle_beta   90.00
_cell.angle_gamma   90.00
#
_symmetry.space_group_name_H-M   'P 1'
#
loop_
_entity.id
_entity.type
_entity.pdbx_description
1 polymer ?
#
loop_
_entity_poly.entity_id
_entity_poly.type
_entity_poly.pdbx_seq_one_letter_code
_entity_poly.pdbx_strand_id
1 'polypeptide(L)' 'MKGYDDSRSSTATHIETEQVFDDFGATESERSHRDSPAERARKIARLKAEVNSGSYEPDVMDIARLLTSAMDPTL' A
#
# COMPACT_ATOMS: atom_id res chain seq x y z
N MET A 1 -11.11 -23.33 -50.06
CA MET A 1 -11.87 -22.08 -49.82
C MET A 1 -13.04 -22.43 -48.90
N LYS A 2 -12.96 -22.09 -47.61
CA LYS A 2 -14.05 -22.23 -46.64
C LYS A 2 -13.81 -21.18 -45.55
N GLY A 3 -14.69 -20.17 -45.50
CA GLY A 3 -14.67 -19.10 -44.51
C GLY A 3 -15.53 -19.42 -43.29
N TYR A 4 -15.65 -18.40 -42.42
CA TYR A 4 -16.30 -18.34 -41.10
C TYR A 4 -15.41 -18.88 -39.95
N ASP A 5 -15.22 -18.22 -38.82
CA ASP A 5 -16.01 -17.15 -38.18
C ASP A 5 -15.09 -16.33 -37.23
N ASP A 6 -15.25 -15.01 -37.26
CA ASP A 6 -14.64 -14.05 -36.35
C ASP A 6 -15.73 -13.64 -35.36
N SER A 7 -15.67 -14.10 -34.10
CA SER A 7 -16.38 -13.53 -32.94
C SER A 7 -16.24 -14.41 -31.68
N ARG A 8 -15.38 -13.98 -30.75
CA ARG A 8 -15.56 -14.09 -29.27
C ARG A 8 -14.37 -13.37 -28.64
N SER A 9 -14.37 -12.04 -28.61
CA SER A 9 -14.93 -11.24 -27.51
C SER A 9 -14.46 -11.68 -26.12
N SER A 10 -13.54 -10.87 -25.59
CA SER A 10 -13.61 -10.32 -24.24
C SER A 10 -13.30 -11.25 -23.07
N THR A 11 -12.65 -10.66 -22.06
CA THR A 11 -12.54 -11.14 -20.67
C THR A 11 -11.52 -12.26 -20.37
N ALA A 12 -10.23 -11.97 -20.58
CA ALA A 12 -9.13 -12.71 -19.94
C ALA A 12 -8.32 -11.83 -18.97
N THR A 13 -8.92 -10.76 -18.42
CA THR A 13 -8.23 -9.76 -17.59
C THR A 13 -8.87 -9.54 -16.22
N HIS A 14 -9.80 -10.40 -15.79
CA HIS A 14 -10.71 -10.06 -14.69
C HIS A 14 -10.79 -11.07 -13.54
N ILE A 15 -9.77 -11.92 -13.31
CA ILE A 15 -9.85 -12.97 -12.28
C ILE A 15 -8.75 -12.88 -11.21
N GLU A 16 -7.69 -12.09 -11.38
CA GLU A 16 -6.56 -12.14 -10.43
C GLU A 16 -6.45 -10.97 -9.44
N THR A 17 -7.34 -9.98 -9.48
CA THR A 17 -7.25 -8.85 -8.53
C THR A 17 -8.01 -9.06 -7.23
N GLU A 18 -8.99 -9.97 -7.15
CA GLU A 18 -9.76 -10.13 -5.90
C GLU A 18 -9.00 -10.91 -4.82
N GLN A 19 -8.03 -11.75 -5.20
CA GLN A 19 -7.36 -12.64 -4.24
C GLN A 19 -6.17 -12.02 -3.50
N VAL A 20 -5.76 -10.80 -3.86
CA VAL A 20 -4.60 -10.13 -3.25
C VAL A 20 -4.99 -9.15 -2.15
N PHE A 21 -6.23 -8.66 -2.13
CA PHE A 21 -6.66 -7.66 -1.14
C PHE A 21 -6.85 -8.21 0.28
N ASP A 22 -7.11 -9.51 0.43
CA ASP A 22 -7.32 -10.14 1.74
C ASP A 22 -6.01 -10.32 2.54
N ASP A 23 -4.84 -10.37 1.87
CA ASP A 23 -3.54 -10.55 2.53
C ASP A 23 -2.85 -9.23 2.93
N PHE A 24 -3.33 -8.07 2.42
CA PHE A 24 -2.76 -6.75 2.78
C PHE A 24 -3.27 -6.20 4.12
N GLY A 25 -4.31 -6.80 4.72
CA GLY A 25 -4.86 -6.37 6.00
C GLY A 25 -4.21 -7.00 7.23
N ALA A 26 -3.40 -8.05 7.07
CA ALA A 26 -3.08 -8.97 8.17
C ALA A 26 -1.69 -8.85 8.80
N THR A 27 -0.77 -8.01 8.30
CA THR A 27 0.63 -8.08 8.76
C THR A 27 1.08 -7.08 9.82
N GLU A 28 0.25 -6.12 10.26
CA GLU A 28 0.61 -5.25 11.41
C GLU A 28 -0.54 -4.93 12.39
N SER A 29 -1.63 -5.70 12.43
CA SER A 29 -2.70 -5.48 13.42
C SER A 29 -2.44 -6.12 14.79
N GLU A 30 -1.26 -6.69 15.05
CA GLU A 30 -0.96 -7.37 16.32
C GLU A 30 0.22 -6.82 17.12
N ARG A 31 0.60 -5.56 16.88
CA ARG A 31 1.38 -4.79 17.87
C ARG A 31 0.78 -3.42 18.06
N SER A 32 -0.39 -3.38 18.71
CA SER A 32 -0.83 -2.21 19.48
C SER A 32 0.12 -2.00 20.68
N HIS A 33 1.41 -1.80 20.42
CA HIS A 33 2.28 -1.13 21.35
C HIS A 33 1.85 0.33 21.29
N ARG A 34 1.02 0.77 22.24
CA ARG A 34 0.74 2.20 22.43
C ARG A 34 2.08 2.86 22.72
N ASP A 35 2.74 3.36 21.67
CA ASP A 35 3.94 4.17 21.82
C ASP A 35 3.60 5.31 22.76
N SER A 36 4.45 5.50 23.78
CA SER A 36 4.36 6.72 24.58
C SER A 36 4.58 7.95 23.67
N PRO A 37 4.04 9.12 24.04
CA PRO A 37 4.30 10.36 23.28
C PRO A 37 5.80 10.63 23.06
N ALA A 38 6.63 10.24 24.03
CA ALA A 38 8.08 10.37 23.95
C ALA A 38 8.71 9.44 22.90
N GLU A 39 8.27 8.19 22.82
CA GLU A 39 8.73 7.24 21.80
C GLU A 39 8.32 7.67 20.40
N ARG A 40 7.07 8.12 20.25
CA ARG A 40 6.58 8.69 18.99
C ARG A 40 7.43 9.89 18.55
N ALA A 41 7.74 10.81 19.46
CA ALA A 41 8.58 11.96 19.17
C ALA A 41 10.00 11.54 18.70
N ARG A 42 10.60 10.53 19.34
CA ARG A 42 11.91 9.98 18.93
C ARG A 42 11.86 9.35 17.54
N LYS A 43 10.83 8.55 17.26
CA LYS A 43 10.63 7.93 15.93
C LYS A 43 10.51 8.99 14.84
N ILE A 44 9.70 10.03 15.08
CA ILE A 44 9.54 11.15 14.13
C ILE A 44 10.86 11.91 13.94
N ALA A 45 11.62 12.18 15.00
CA ALA A 45 12.89 12.87 14.90
C ALA A 45 13.92 12.08 14.08
N ARG A 46 13.97 10.76 14.27
CA ARG A 46 14.81 9.85 13.48
C ARG A 46 14.41 9.87 12.01
N LEU A 47 13.13 9.68 11.71
CA LEU A 47 12.62 9.68 10.34
C LEU A 47 12.94 11.01 9.62
N LYS A 48 12.77 12.15 10.30
CA LYS A 48 13.15 13.46 9.77
C LYS A 48 14.64 13.57 9.44
N ALA A 49 15.51 13.01 10.28
CA ALA A 49 16.94 13.00 10.02
C ALA A 49 17.29 12.15 8.79
N GLU A 50 16.69 10.96 8.67
CA GLU A 50 16.86 10.07 7.51
C GLU A 50 16.41 10.77 6.22
N VAL A 51 15.23 11.39 6.23
CA VAL A 51 14.70 12.18 5.09
C VAL A 51 15.64 13.34 4.72
N ASN A 52 16.07 14.15 5.69
CA ASN A 52 16.93 15.29 5.44
C ASN A 52 18.33 14.89 4.93
N SER A 53 18.83 13.74 5.36
CA SER A 53 20.10 13.19 4.88
C SER A 53 20.00 12.52 3.50
N GLY A 54 18.79 12.33 2.97
CA GLY A 54 18.54 11.59 1.73
C GLY A 54 18.75 10.07 1.86
N SER A 55 18.85 9.55 3.08
CA SER A 55 19.02 8.11 3.35
C SER A 55 17.69 7.38 3.59
N TYR A 56 16.58 8.10 3.59
CA TYR A 56 15.26 7.50 3.70
C TYR A 56 14.85 6.84 2.37
N GLU A 57 14.66 5.53 2.40
CA GLU A 57 14.16 4.73 1.28
C GLU A 57 12.72 4.30 1.60
N PRO A 58 11.70 4.97 1.04
CA PRO A 58 10.31 4.60 1.28
C PRO A 58 10.00 3.25 0.63
N ASP A 59 9.27 2.40 1.36
CA ASP A 59 8.74 1.16 0.79
C ASP A 59 7.35 1.34 0.16
N VAL A 60 6.83 0.28 -0.45
CA VAL A 60 5.50 0.31 -1.10
C VAL A 60 4.38 0.62 -0.09
N MET A 61 4.54 0.21 1.16
CA MET A 61 3.56 0.42 2.21
C MET A 61 3.55 1.87 2.69
N ASP A 62 4.71 2.51 2.79
CA ASP A 62 4.85 3.93 3.09
C ASP A 62 4.15 4.78 2.03
N ILE A 63 4.34 4.44 0.75
CA ILE A 63 3.69 5.11 -0.38
C ILE A 63 2.18 4.90 -0.32
N ALA A 64 1.72 3.67 -0.10
CA ALA A 64 0.29 3.37 0.00
C ALA A 64 -0.36 4.13 1.17
N ARG A 65 0.29 4.17 2.33
CA ARG A 65 -0.19 4.92 3.51
C ARG A 65 -0.29 6.42 3.22
N LEU A 66 0.72 6.99 2.56
CA LEU A 66 0.70 8.40 2.15
C LEU A 66 -0.49 8.68 1.23
N LEU A 67 -0.68 7.87 0.19
CA LEU A 67 -1.78 8.03 -0.77
C LEU A 67 -3.15 7.91 -0.10
N THR A 68 -3.33 6.91 0.77
CA THR A 68 -4.58 6.74 1.52
C THR A 68 -4.86 7.96 2.41
N SER A 69 -3.86 8.46 3.14
CA SER A 69 -4.03 9.66 3.99
C SER A 69 -4.35 10.93 3.20
N ALA A 70 -3.89 11.03 1.96
CA ALA A 70 -4.18 12.17 1.10
C ALA A 70 -5.60 12.11 0.50
N MET A 71 -6.16 10.91 0.35
CA MET A 71 -7.50 10.68 -0.20
C MET A 71 -8.61 10.77 0.85
N ASP A 72 -8.32 10.43 2.12
CA ASP A 72 -9.26 10.58 3.23
C ASP A 72 -8.64 11.41 4.37
N PRO A 73 -8.83 12.73 4.38
CA PRO A 73 -8.29 13.61 5.41
C PRO A 73 -9.00 13.47 6.77
N THR A 74 -10.00 12.58 6.89
CA THR A 74 -10.74 12.32 8.13
C THR A 74 -10.31 11.05 8.86
N LEU A 75 -9.38 10.28 8.28
CA LEU A 75 -8.72 9.13 8.90
C LEU A 75 -7.43 9.50 9.65
#